data_AF-A0AAW6K5I7-F1
#
_entry.id   AF-A0AAW6K5I7-F1
#
_cell.length_a   1.000
_cell.length_b   1.000
_cell.length_c   1.000
_cell.angle_alpha   90.00
_cell.angle_beta   90.00
_cell.angle_gamma   90.00
#
_symmetry.space_group_name_H-M   'P 1'
#
loop_
_entity.id
_entity.type
_entity.pdbx_description
1 polymer ?
#
loop_
_entity_poly.entity_id
_entity_poly.type
_entity_poly.pdbx_seq_one_letter_code
_entity_poly.pdbx_strand_id
1 'polypeptide(L)'
;MNHEAFLQRAIDLAVESVKSGTGGPFGAVIVKDGQIIAEGKNNVTTSNDPTAHAEVTAIRLACEALGDYQLNDCILYTSCEPCPMCLGAIYWARPKEVYFAAQHSDAASAGFDDSFIYEEITKTQSERTIPFYKMDLQAKLEPFLTWETADQKVEY
;
A
#
# COMPACT_ATOMS: atom_id res chain seq x y z
N MET A 1 22.31 9.66 -1.88
CA MET A 1 20.91 9.76 -2.32
C MET A 1 20.22 10.72 -1.35
N ASN A 2 19.41 11.67 -1.81
CA ASN A 2 18.79 12.66 -0.91
C ASN A 2 17.37 12.19 -0.52
N HIS A 3 17.28 11.40 0.56
CA HIS A 3 16.01 10.87 1.06
C HIS A 3 15.01 11.97 1.44
N GLU A 4 15.50 13.08 2.01
CA GLU A 4 14.65 14.22 2.39
C GLU A 4 13.95 14.84 1.18
N ALA A 5 14.63 14.97 0.04
CA ALA A 5 14.03 15.52 -1.16
C ALA A 5 12.89 14.63 -1.72
N PHE A 6 13.07 13.31 -1.70
CA PHE A 6 12.01 12.38 -2.15
C PHE A 6 10.84 12.33 -1.18
N LEU A 7 11.12 12.36 0.12
CA LEU A 7 10.09 12.39 1.15
C LEU A 7 9.32 13.72 1.12
N GLN A 8 10.01 14.84 0.89
CA GLN A 8 9.36 16.13 0.67
C GLN A 8 8.45 16.10 -0.56
N ARG A 9 8.88 15.47 -1.65
CA ARG A 9 8.03 15.31 -2.83
C ARG A 9 6.75 14.51 -2.52
N ALA A 10 6.84 13.45 -1.71
CA ALA A 10 5.66 12.71 -1.24
C ALA A 10 4.70 13.60 -0.44
N ILE A 11 5.22 14.47 0.42
CA ILE A 11 4.43 15.47 1.17
C ILE A 11 3.78 16.49 0.21
N ASP A 12 4.51 16.98 -0.78
CA ASP A 12 3.98 17.93 -1.76
C ASP A 12 2.80 17.32 -2.55
N LEU A 13 2.94 16.05 -2.96
CA LEU A 13 1.87 15.30 -3.62
C LEU A 13 0.62 15.14 -2.73
N ALA A 14 0.81 14.88 -1.43
CA ALA A 14 -0.27 14.80 -0.45
C ALA A 14 -1.02 16.13 -0.33
N VAL A 15 -0.30 17.25 -0.28
CA VAL A 15 -0.90 18.60 -0.24
C VAL A 15 -1.63 18.92 -1.54
N GLU A 16 -1.04 18.59 -2.68
CA GLU A 16 -1.66 18.76 -4.01
C GLU A 16 -2.96 17.95 -4.14
N SER A 17 -3.01 16.72 -3.61
CA SER A 17 -4.19 15.85 -3.62
C SER A 17 -5.39 16.53 -2.97
N VAL A 18 -5.20 17.06 -1.75
CA VAL A 18 -6.24 17.77 -1.00
C VAL A 18 -6.63 19.07 -1.69
N LYS A 19 -5.66 19.89 -2.11
CA LYS A 19 -5.94 21.19 -2.75
C LYS A 19 -6.70 21.06 -4.07
N SER A 20 -6.45 19.99 -4.81
CA SER A 20 -7.16 19.70 -6.07
C SER A 20 -8.50 18.99 -5.87
N GLY A 21 -8.84 18.59 -4.64
CA GLY A 21 -10.05 17.83 -4.35
C GLY A 21 -10.02 16.41 -4.94
N THR A 22 -8.83 15.88 -5.26
CA THR A 22 -8.69 14.59 -5.94
C THR A 22 -8.63 13.40 -4.97
N GLY A 23 -8.34 13.64 -3.70
CA GLY A 23 -8.45 12.64 -2.63
C GLY A 23 -7.90 13.11 -1.29
N GLY A 24 -7.50 12.14 -0.45
CA GLY A 24 -7.01 12.39 0.91
C GLY A 24 -5.59 12.96 1.00
N PRO A 25 -5.13 13.34 2.22
CA PRO A 25 -3.84 13.98 2.50
C PRO A 25 -2.65 12.99 2.47
N PHE A 26 -2.57 12.17 1.43
CA PHE A 26 -1.53 11.15 1.30
C PHE A 26 -0.91 11.16 -0.10
N GLY A 27 0.42 11.06 -0.14
CA GLY A 27 1.23 11.03 -1.35
C GLY A 27 2.40 10.07 -1.18
N ALA A 28 2.83 9.45 -2.27
CA ALA A 28 3.96 8.51 -2.28
C ALA A 28 4.75 8.62 -3.58
N VAL A 29 6.05 8.35 -3.50
CA VAL A 29 6.94 8.24 -4.67
C VAL A 29 7.74 6.95 -4.59
N ILE A 30 8.00 6.33 -5.75
CA ILE A 30 8.88 5.18 -5.88
C ILE A 30 10.09 5.59 -6.69
N VAL A 31 11.27 5.29 -6.15
CA VAL A 31 12.56 5.67 -6.71
C VAL A 31 13.35 4.42 -7.08
N LYS A 32 13.92 4.40 -8.28
CA LYS A 32 14.90 3.39 -8.73
C LYS A 32 16.10 4.12 -9.34
N ASP A 33 17.31 3.69 -9.00
CA ASP A 33 18.56 4.31 -9.47
C ASP A 33 18.65 5.84 -9.27
N GLY A 34 18.05 6.32 -8.16
CA GLY A 34 18.01 7.74 -7.82
C GLY A 34 17.03 8.58 -8.64
N GLN A 35 16.16 7.96 -9.44
CA GLN A 35 15.12 8.63 -10.22
C GLN A 35 13.74 8.20 -9.75
N ILE A 36 12.80 9.15 -9.66
CA ILE A 36 11.40 8.84 -9.42
C ILE A 36 10.85 8.15 -10.67
N ILE A 37 10.37 6.93 -10.52
CA ILE A 37 9.75 6.15 -11.61
C ILE A 37 8.21 6.15 -11.53
N ALA A 38 7.65 6.46 -10.36
CA ALA A 38 6.20 6.60 -10.17
C ALA A 38 5.87 7.55 -9.02
N GLU A 39 4.74 8.25 -9.16
CA GLU A 39 4.15 9.11 -8.15
C GLU A 39 2.70 8.68 -7.93
N GLY A 40 2.29 8.55 -6.66
CA GLY A 40 0.93 8.20 -6.26
C GLY A 40 0.33 9.25 -5.33
N LYS A 41 -0.97 9.51 -5.53
CA LYS A 41 -1.81 10.29 -4.60
C LYS A 41 -2.96 9.39 -4.16
N ASN A 42 -3.46 9.59 -2.95
CA ASN A 42 -4.74 9.01 -2.57
C ASN A 42 -5.82 9.55 -3.52
N ASN A 43 -6.61 8.67 -4.12
CA ASN A 43 -7.68 9.04 -5.04
C ASN A 43 -8.92 8.14 -4.85
N VAL A 44 -9.14 7.67 -3.62
CA VAL A 44 -10.21 6.73 -3.25
C VAL A 44 -11.58 7.20 -3.73
N THR A 45 -11.95 8.43 -3.41
CA THR A 45 -13.29 8.97 -3.67
C THR A 45 -13.52 9.35 -5.13
N THR A 46 -12.46 9.72 -5.84
CA THR A 46 -12.56 10.12 -7.26
C THR A 46 -12.50 8.94 -8.21
N SER A 47 -11.81 7.86 -7.83
CA SER A 47 -11.75 6.61 -8.60
C SER A 47 -12.83 5.60 -8.23
N ASN A 48 -13.57 5.83 -7.13
CA ASN A 48 -14.46 4.83 -6.51
C ASN A 48 -13.74 3.50 -6.18
N ASP A 49 -12.46 3.59 -5.80
CA ASP A 49 -11.64 2.44 -5.40
C ASP A 49 -11.11 2.65 -3.97
N PRO A 50 -11.65 1.95 -2.94
CA PRO A 50 -11.19 2.07 -1.56
C PRO A 50 -9.73 1.60 -1.37
N THR A 51 -9.16 0.88 -2.33
CA THR A 51 -7.76 0.43 -2.28
C THR A 51 -6.79 1.47 -2.84
N ALA A 52 -7.29 2.55 -3.44
CA ALA A 52 -6.47 3.53 -4.16
C ALA A 52 -5.81 4.57 -3.23
N HIS A 53 -5.08 4.05 -2.25
CA HIS A 53 -4.17 4.79 -1.40
C HIS A 53 -2.92 5.21 -2.18
N ALA A 54 -2.19 6.21 -1.66
CA ALA A 54 -1.05 6.78 -2.37
C ALA A 54 0.03 5.72 -2.66
N GLU A 55 0.33 4.87 -1.69
CA GLU A 55 1.33 3.81 -1.79
C GLU A 55 0.89 2.73 -2.79
N VAL A 56 -0.37 2.29 -2.73
CA VAL A 56 -0.92 1.30 -3.67
C VAL A 56 -0.92 1.85 -5.10
N THR A 57 -1.34 3.09 -5.29
CA THR A 57 -1.32 3.76 -6.59
C THR A 57 0.10 3.89 -7.14
N ALA A 58 1.06 4.32 -6.30
CA ALA A 58 2.47 4.40 -6.70
C ALA A 58 3.02 3.02 -7.08
N ILE A 59 2.75 1.97 -6.28
CA ILE A 59 3.18 0.59 -6.56
C ILE A 59 2.63 0.12 -7.90
N ARG A 60 1.32 0.28 -8.15
CA ARG A 60 0.67 -0.11 -9.42
C ARG A 60 1.35 0.56 -10.61
N LEU A 61 1.57 1.88 -10.54
CA LEU A 61 2.20 2.65 -11.61
C LEU A 61 3.68 2.27 -11.82
N ALA A 62 4.43 2.01 -10.75
CA ALA A 62 5.82 1.58 -10.85
C ALA A 62 5.95 0.19 -11.48
N CYS A 63 5.10 -0.75 -11.07
CA CYS A 63 5.04 -2.09 -11.67
C CYS A 63 4.71 -2.02 -13.17
N GLU A 64 3.74 -1.18 -13.56
CA GLU A 64 3.42 -0.94 -14.98
C GLU A 64 4.62 -0.34 -15.74
N ALA A 65 5.29 0.66 -15.18
CA ALA A 65 6.46 1.30 -15.79
C ALA A 65 7.65 0.34 -15.97
N LEU A 66 7.83 -0.61 -15.04
CA LEU A 66 8.89 -1.61 -15.09
C LEU A 66 8.52 -2.84 -15.93
N GLY A 67 7.23 -3.05 -16.20
CA GLY A 67 6.74 -4.31 -16.79
C GLY A 67 6.97 -5.52 -15.89
N ASP A 68 6.95 -5.31 -14.57
CA ASP A 68 7.24 -6.31 -13.54
C ASP A 68 6.22 -6.21 -12.39
N TYR A 69 5.96 -7.30 -11.69
CA TYR A 69 5.13 -7.33 -10.48
C TYR A 69 5.95 -7.15 -9.19
N GLN A 70 7.27 -7.00 -9.32
CA GLN A 70 8.20 -6.73 -8.23
C GLN A 70 8.89 -5.37 -8.38
N LEU A 71 9.17 -4.75 -7.24
CA LEU A 71 9.87 -3.47 -7.13
C LEU A 71 11.32 -3.69 -6.67
N ASN A 72 11.99 -4.70 -7.25
CA ASN A 72 13.39 -5.00 -6.95
C ASN A 72 14.26 -3.75 -7.17
N ASP A 73 15.12 -3.47 -6.18
CA ASP A 73 16.01 -2.31 -6.08
C ASP A 73 15.33 -0.94 -6.03
N CYS A 74 14.00 -0.90 -5.84
CA CYS A 74 13.26 0.34 -5.63
C CYS A 74 13.21 0.71 -4.14
N ILE A 75 13.05 2.01 -3.87
CA ILE A 75 12.75 2.55 -2.54
C ILE A 75 11.42 3.29 -2.60
N LEU A 76 10.53 3.04 -1.63
CA LEU A 76 9.26 3.74 -1.50
C LEU A 76 9.40 4.87 -0.46
N TYR A 77 8.91 6.05 -0.80
CA TYR A 77 8.78 7.19 0.12
C TYR A 77 7.31 7.56 0.22
N THR A 78 6.78 7.70 1.42
CA THR A 78 5.36 8.00 1.66
C THR A 78 5.19 9.13 2.66
N SER A 79 4.20 10.00 2.46
CA SER A 79 3.96 11.16 3.33
C SER A 79 3.50 10.77 4.73
N CYS A 80 2.98 9.55 4.90
CA CYS A 80 2.56 9.00 6.19
C CYS A 80 2.97 7.52 6.25
N GLU A 81 3.22 7.03 7.46
CA GLU A 81 3.44 5.62 7.76
C GLU A 81 2.33 4.76 7.11
N PRO A 82 2.68 3.67 6.39
CA PRO A 82 1.70 2.87 5.68
C PRO A 82 0.63 2.27 6.60
N CYS A 83 -0.63 2.40 6.22
CA CYS A 83 -1.74 1.67 6.86
C CYS A 83 -1.59 0.15 6.62
N PRO A 84 -2.34 -0.72 7.32
CA PRO A 84 -2.17 -2.17 7.19
C PRO A 84 -2.35 -2.71 5.76
N MET A 85 -3.23 -2.11 4.96
CA MET A 85 -3.40 -2.45 3.54
C MET A 85 -2.13 -2.11 2.74
N CYS A 86 -1.63 -0.88 2.88
CA CYS A 86 -0.44 -0.42 2.19
C CYS A 86 0.82 -1.18 2.63
N LEU A 87 0.94 -1.48 3.93
CA LEU A 87 1.98 -2.36 4.47
C LEU A 87 1.93 -3.72 3.77
N GLY A 88 0.77 -4.36 3.68
CA GLY A 88 0.59 -5.60 2.93
C GLY A 88 1.04 -5.48 1.47
N ALA A 89 0.58 -4.44 0.77
CA ALA A 89 0.96 -4.18 -0.62
C ALA A 89 2.48 -4.01 -0.80
N ILE A 90 3.15 -3.32 0.12
CA ILE A 90 4.60 -3.16 0.16
C ILE A 90 5.29 -4.52 0.27
N TYR A 91 4.87 -5.37 1.20
CA TYR A 91 5.45 -6.72 1.35
C TYR A 91 5.25 -7.61 0.12
N TRP A 92 4.13 -7.48 -0.59
CA TRP A 92 3.91 -8.19 -1.85
C TRP A 92 4.74 -7.63 -3.02
N ALA A 93 4.96 -6.31 -3.05
CA ALA A 93 5.74 -5.66 -4.10
C ALA A 93 7.26 -5.76 -3.89
N ARG A 94 7.72 -6.05 -2.66
CA ARG A 94 9.12 -6.26 -2.26
C ARG A 94 10.09 -5.12 -2.66
N PRO A 95 9.79 -3.83 -2.42
CA PRO A 95 10.81 -2.80 -2.51
C PRO A 95 11.89 -3.04 -1.45
N LYS A 96 13.06 -2.45 -1.65
CA LYS A 96 14.21 -2.62 -0.74
C LYS A 96 13.98 -1.96 0.62
N GLU A 97 13.44 -0.74 0.60
CA GLU A 97 13.32 0.14 1.76
C GLU A 97 12.06 1.00 1.66
N VAL A 98 11.55 1.44 2.83
CA VAL A 98 10.45 2.40 2.96
C VAL A 98 10.88 3.54 3.87
N TYR A 99 10.63 4.77 3.45
CA TYR A 99 10.79 5.98 4.26
C TYR A 99 9.44 6.69 4.39
N PHE A 100 9.11 7.16 5.59
CA PHE A 100 7.84 7.84 5.86
C PHE A 100 8.04 9.09 6.71
N ALA A 101 7.10 10.05 6.62
CA ALA A 101 7.16 11.32 7.34
C ALA A 101 6.24 11.35 8.56
N ALA A 102 4.92 11.42 8.36
CA ALA A 102 3.94 11.38 9.45
C ALA A 102 3.72 9.94 9.97
N GLN A 103 3.21 9.80 11.19
CA GLN A 103 2.91 8.51 11.81
C GLN A 103 1.44 8.12 11.66
N HIS A 104 1.12 6.83 11.83
CA HIS A 104 -0.27 6.34 11.81
C HIS A 104 -1.18 7.05 12.84
N SER A 105 -0.61 7.57 13.93
CA SER A 105 -1.32 8.36 14.95
C SER A 105 -1.70 9.77 14.47
N ASP A 106 -0.92 10.36 13.57
CA ASP A 106 -1.24 11.66 12.97
C ASP A 106 -2.44 11.52 12.03
N ALA A 107 -2.45 10.45 11.21
CA ALA A 107 -3.60 10.10 10.38
C ALA A 107 -4.86 9.84 11.23
N ALA A 108 -4.73 9.10 12.33
CA ALA A 108 -5.84 8.87 13.25
C ALA A 108 -6.38 10.16 13.89
N SER A 109 -5.49 11.07 14.27
CA SER A 109 -5.88 12.39 14.81
C SER A 109 -6.61 13.25 13.77
N ALA A 110 -6.36 13.03 12.48
CA ALA A 110 -7.07 13.65 11.37
C ALA A 110 -8.38 12.94 10.98
N GLY A 111 -8.76 11.86 11.68
CA GLY A 111 -10.01 11.14 11.47
C GLY A 111 -9.92 9.96 10.50
N PHE A 112 -8.72 9.46 10.20
CA PHE A 112 -8.53 8.25 9.41
C PHE A 112 -8.39 6.99 10.28
N ASP A 113 -8.72 5.84 9.73
CA ASP A 113 -8.83 4.57 10.47
C ASP A 113 -7.50 3.80 10.58
N ASP A 114 -6.36 4.38 10.20
CA ASP A 114 -5.06 3.71 10.14
C ASP A 114 -4.72 2.95 11.43
N SER A 115 -4.77 3.65 12.58
CA SER A 115 -4.52 3.05 13.90
C SER A 115 -5.57 2.00 14.26
N PHE A 116 -6.84 2.28 13.97
CA PHE A 116 -7.95 1.38 14.26
C PHE A 116 -7.80 0.04 13.53
N ILE A 117 -7.42 0.05 12.24
CA ILE A 117 -7.26 -1.18 11.45
C ILE A 117 -6.06 -2.00 11.97
N TYR A 118 -4.98 -1.36 12.43
CA TYR A 118 -3.88 -2.06 13.10
C TYR A 118 -4.37 -2.81 14.35
N GLU A 119 -5.20 -2.17 15.18
CA GLU A 119 -5.77 -2.79 16.37
C GLU A 119 -6.70 -3.97 16.02
N GLU A 120 -7.53 -3.84 14.98
CA GLU A 120 -8.45 -4.89 14.51
C GLU A 120 -7.72 -6.18 14.10
N ILE A 121 -6.48 -6.10 13.59
CA ILE A 121 -5.69 -7.27 13.24
C ILE A 121 -5.42 -8.15 14.46
N THR A 122 -5.19 -7.55 15.63
CA THR A 122 -4.83 -8.24 16.87
C THR A 122 -6.01 -8.94 17.56
N LYS A 123 -7.24 -8.61 17.18
CA LYS A 123 -8.46 -9.18 17.76
C LYS A 123 -8.74 -10.59 17.24
N THR A 124 -9.45 -11.38 18.04
CA THR A 124 -10.08 -12.63 17.56
C THR A 124 -10.94 -12.32 16.33
N GLN A 125 -10.86 -13.16 15.30
CA GLN A 125 -11.53 -12.93 14.02
C GLN A 125 -13.03 -12.62 14.15
N SER A 126 -13.75 -13.33 15.01
CA SER A 126 -15.19 -13.12 15.26
C SER A 126 -15.52 -11.92 16.14
N GLU A 127 -14.53 -11.32 16.81
CA GLU A 127 -14.69 -10.18 17.73
C GLU A 127 -14.24 -8.85 17.11
N ARG A 128 -13.76 -8.89 15.85
CA ARG A 128 -13.52 -7.69 15.06
C ARG A 128 -14.81 -6.91 14.84
N THR A 129 -14.67 -5.61 14.67
CA THR A 129 -15.76 -4.70 14.27
C THR A 129 -16.40 -5.16 12.97
N ILE A 130 -15.57 -5.61 12.02
CA ILE A 130 -16.01 -6.41 10.87
C ILE A 130 -15.69 -7.88 11.19
N PRO A 131 -16.66 -8.69 11.64
CA PRO A 131 -16.39 -10.04 12.10
C PRO A 131 -16.04 -10.97 10.94
N PHE A 132 -14.99 -11.76 11.11
CA PHE A 132 -14.53 -12.75 10.15
C PHE A 132 -14.91 -14.14 10.66
N TYR A 133 -15.70 -14.88 9.87
CA TYR A 133 -16.16 -16.22 10.23
C TYR A 133 -15.47 -17.27 9.37
N LYS A 134 -14.74 -18.19 10.01
CA LYS A 134 -14.12 -19.33 9.32
C LYS A 134 -15.17 -20.39 9.03
N MET A 135 -15.35 -20.73 7.75
CA MET A 135 -16.15 -21.89 7.31
C MET A 135 -15.21 -23.05 6.98
N ASP A 136 -15.55 -24.26 7.42
CA ASP A 136 -14.77 -25.46 7.12
C ASP A 136 -15.41 -26.25 5.98
N LEU A 137 -14.95 -25.99 4.75
CA LEU A 137 -15.35 -26.72 3.54
C LEU A 137 -14.35 -27.84 3.24
N GLN A 138 -14.85 -29.00 2.78
CA GLN A 138 -14.00 -30.16 2.45
C GLN A 138 -12.91 -29.80 1.41
N ALA A 139 -13.27 -29.02 0.40
CA ALA A 139 -12.39 -28.60 -0.69
C ALA A 139 -11.49 -27.39 -0.37
N LYS A 140 -11.41 -26.93 0.89
CA LYS A 140 -10.70 -25.69 1.27
C LYS A 140 -9.21 -25.65 0.89
N LEU A 141 -8.59 -26.81 0.65
CA LEU A 141 -7.18 -26.93 0.26
C LEU A 141 -6.96 -27.12 -1.25
N GLU A 142 -8.01 -27.38 -2.03
CA GLU A 142 -7.89 -27.63 -3.47
C GLU A 142 -7.15 -26.52 -4.25
N PRO A 143 -7.38 -25.21 -3.97
CA PRO A 143 -6.63 -24.16 -4.65
C PRO A 143 -5.11 -24.27 -4.46
N PHE A 144 -4.65 -24.59 -3.24
CA PHE A 144 -3.22 -24.69 -2.93
C PHE A 144 -2.59 -25.96 -3.51
N LEU A 145 -3.28 -27.09 -3.41
CA LEU A 145 -2.82 -28.35 -4.02
C LEU A 145 -2.72 -28.22 -5.55
N THR A 146 -3.67 -27.53 -6.17
CA THR A 146 -3.65 -27.24 -7.61
C THR A 146 -2.43 -26.39 -7.96
N TRP A 147 -2.15 -25.34 -7.20
CA TRP A 147 -0.97 -24.49 -7.36
C TRP A 147 0.35 -25.27 -7.22
N GLU A 148 0.46 -26.16 -6.24
CA GLU A 148 1.65 -26.99 -6.00
C GLU A 148 2.00 -27.85 -7.22
N THR A 149 1.00 -28.42 -7.90
CA THR A 149 1.18 -29.28 -9.08
C THR A 149 1.19 -28.54 -10.42
N ALA A 150 0.92 -27.24 -10.45
CA ALA A 150 0.89 -26.48 -11.69
C ALA A 150 2.29 -26.36 -12.33
N ASP A 151 2.39 -26.76 -13.60
CA ASP A 151 3.65 -26.74 -14.37
C ASP A 151 4.11 -25.33 -14.77
N GLN A 152 3.16 -24.40 -14.94
CA GLN A 152 3.41 -23.03 -15.41
C GLN A 152 3.13 -21.97 -14.34
N LYS A 153 3.28 -22.32 -13.05
CA LYS A 153 3.13 -21.31 -11.99
C LYS A 153 4.27 -20.31 -12.01
N VAL A 154 3.93 -19.06 -11.70
CA VAL A 154 4.88 -17.97 -11.45
C VAL A 154 4.76 -17.61 -9.99
N GLU A 155 5.82 -17.83 -9.21
CA GLU A 155 5.84 -17.45 -7.80
C GLU A 155 5.84 -15.92 -7.65
N TYR A 156 5.13 -15.45 -6.63
CA TYR A 156 4.92 -14.03 -6.36
C TYR A 156 4.81 -13.75 -4.87
#